data_AF-A0A1X7V6F8-F1
#
_entry.id   AF-A0A1X7V6F8-F1
#
_cell.length_a   1.000
_cell.length_b   1.000
_cell.length_c   1.000
_cell.angle_alpha   90.00
_cell.angle_beta   90.00
_cell.angle_gamma   90.00
#
_symmetry.space_group_name_H-M   'P 1'
#
loop_
_entity.id
_entity.type
_entity.pdbx_description
1 polymer ?
#
loop_
_entity_poly.entity_id
_entity_poly.type
_entity_poly.pdbx_seq_one_letter_code
_entity_poly.pdbx_strand_id
1 'polypeptide(L)'
;ANTLLQAITSTEYIAALVITQECIQCLYSLTTTLQMGAKDMVHAMAEVNSLTSSLEQVRSNIDTYLSKWFNAISDMCDSVRTPSVPQMCSPQHHRSHTPASKPFEFYKHDQTKFLTRFSESQTTALQGLYLISSVLVTKDLY
;
A
#
# COMPACT_ATOMS: atom_id res chain seq x y z
N ALA A 1 1.84 -11.77 11.56
CA ALA A 1 1.36 -11.51 10.19
C ALA A 1 2.19 -10.48 9.40
N ASN A 2 3.16 -9.77 9.99
CA ASN A 2 3.92 -8.70 9.29
C ASN A 2 5.37 -9.04 8.93
N THR A 3 5.86 -10.26 9.17
CA THR A 3 7.26 -10.64 8.93
C THR A 3 7.61 -10.68 7.44
N LEU A 4 6.72 -11.21 6.60
CA LEU A 4 6.90 -11.22 5.15
C LEU A 4 6.89 -9.81 4.58
N LEU A 5 5.90 -8.99 4.98
CA LEU A 5 5.82 -7.59 4.54
C LEU A 5 7.11 -6.84 4.89
N GLN A 6 7.57 -6.96 6.13
CA GLN A 6 8.81 -6.34 6.57
C GLN A 6 10.03 -6.82 5.79
N ALA A 7 10.09 -8.11 5.43
CA ALA A 7 11.17 -8.67 4.64
C ALA A 7 11.19 -8.12 3.20
N ILE A 8 10.03 -8.07 2.52
CA ILE A 8 9.94 -7.57 1.14
C ILE A 8 10.05 -6.04 1.04
N THR A 9 9.76 -5.30 2.12
CA THR A 9 9.94 -3.85 2.19
C THR A 9 11.31 -3.43 2.73
N SER A 10 12.17 -4.40 3.09
CA SER A 10 13.52 -4.09 3.56
C SER A 10 14.36 -3.50 2.43
N THR A 11 15.20 -2.52 2.76
CA THR A 11 16.11 -1.90 1.79
C THR A 11 17.00 -2.93 1.11
N GLU A 12 17.47 -3.94 1.85
CA GLU A 12 18.32 -5.01 1.35
C GLU A 12 17.61 -5.86 0.28
N TYR A 13 16.35 -6.21 0.53
CA TYR A 13 15.55 -6.95 -0.45
C TYR A 13 15.27 -6.13 -1.70
N ILE A 14 14.88 -4.85 -1.53
CA ILE A 14 14.62 -3.94 -2.65
C ILE A 14 15.90 -3.75 -3.48
N ALA A 15 17.06 -3.56 -2.84
CA ALA A 15 18.34 -3.44 -3.52
C ALA A 15 18.69 -4.72 -4.31
N ALA A 16 18.56 -5.89 -3.68
CA ALA A 16 18.80 -7.16 -4.34
C ALA A 16 17.87 -7.36 -5.54
N LEU A 17 16.58 -7.00 -5.41
CA LEU A 17 15.61 -7.11 -6.49
C LEU A 17 15.97 -6.20 -7.68
N VAL A 18 16.26 -4.93 -7.43
CA VAL A 18 16.62 -3.97 -8.49
C VAL A 18 17.90 -4.40 -9.20
N ILE A 19 18.95 -4.76 -8.45
CA ILE A 19 20.22 -5.23 -9.05
C ILE A 19 19.98 -6.49 -9.88
N THR A 20 19.21 -7.45 -9.34
CA THR A 20 18.91 -8.70 -10.05
C THR A 20 18.15 -8.45 -11.35
N GLN A 21 17.16 -7.55 -11.34
CA GLN A 21 16.43 -7.17 -12.54
C GLN A 21 17.36 -6.60 -13.62
N GLU A 22 18.25 -5.70 -13.24
CA GLU A 22 19.19 -5.05 -14.16
C GLU A 22 20.21 -6.03 -14.73
N CYS A 23 20.73 -6.94 -13.90
CA CYS A 23 21.56 -8.05 -14.36
C CYS A 23 20.81 -8.96 -15.34
N ILE A 24 19.55 -9.31 -15.05
CA ILE A 24 18.74 -10.14 -15.95
C ILE A 24 18.49 -9.43 -17.27
N GLN A 25 18.26 -8.12 -17.31
CA GLN A 25 18.09 -7.39 -18.57
C GLN A 25 19.34 -7.48 -19.45
N CYS A 26 20.53 -7.33 -18.85
CA CYS A 26 21.80 -7.51 -19.55
C CYS A 26 21.97 -8.94 -20.07
N LEU A 27 21.60 -9.93 -19.25
CA LEU A 27 21.67 -11.35 -19.64
C LEU A 27 20.57 -11.76 -20.62
N TYR A 28 19.44 -11.08 -20.66
CA TYR A 28 18.31 -11.44 -21.52
C TYR A 28 18.64 -11.23 -22.99
N SER A 29 19.22 -10.08 -23.36
CA SER A 29 19.69 -9.83 -24.72
C SER A 29 20.74 -10.85 -25.15
N LEU A 30 21.65 -11.22 -24.23
CA LEU A 30 22.63 -12.27 -24.45
C LEU A 30 21.97 -13.63 -24.70
N THR A 31 21.08 -14.03 -23.80
CA THR A 31 20.44 -15.34 -23.81
C THR A 31 19.59 -15.52 -25.07
N THR A 32 18.82 -14.50 -25.46
CA THR A 32 18.02 -14.52 -26.69
C THR A 32 18.87 -14.59 -27.95
N THR A 33 20.02 -13.92 -27.96
CA THR A 33 20.96 -13.95 -29.08
C THR A 33 21.58 -15.33 -29.26
N LEU A 34 22.01 -15.96 -28.17
CA LEU A 34 22.63 -17.30 -28.17
C LEU A 34 21.65 -18.45 -28.36
N GLN A 35 20.41 -18.32 -27.88
CA GLN A 35 19.39 -19.38 -27.95
C GLN A 35 18.56 -19.35 -29.24
N MET A 36 18.79 -18.37 -30.11
CA MET A 36 18.17 -18.37 -31.45
C MET A 36 18.67 -19.59 -32.25
N GLY A 37 17.83 -20.13 -33.14
CA GLY A 37 18.10 -21.37 -33.88
C GLY A 37 19.41 -21.33 -34.70
N ALA A 38 19.76 -22.45 -35.34
CA ALA A 38 21.05 -22.63 -36.05
C ALA A 38 21.48 -21.39 -36.85
N LYS A 39 22.46 -20.65 -36.33
CA LYS A 39 23.02 -19.45 -36.95
C LYS A 39 24.25 -19.82 -37.78
N ASP A 40 24.40 -19.14 -38.91
CA ASP A 40 25.64 -19.14 -39.67
C ASP A 40 26.80 -18.66 -38.78
N MET A 41 27.96 -19.31 -38.88
CA MET A 41 29.13 -19.08 -38.03
C MET A 41 29.59 -17.63 -38.07
N VAL A 42 29.53 -16.99 -39.24
CA VAL A 42 29.89 -15.57 -39.42
C VAL A 42 28.94 -14.67 -38.64
N HIS A 43 27.64 -14.99 -38.65
CA HIS A 43 26.62 -14.23 -37.93
C HIS A 43 26.73 -14.43 -36.42
N ALA A 44 26.97 -15.66 -35.96
CA ALA A 44 27.22 -15.96 -34.55
C ALA A 44 28.45 -15.22 -34.01
N MET A 45 29.54 -15.15 -34.79
CA MET A 45 30.75 -14.41 -34.40
C MET A 45 30.49 -12.90 -34.30
N ALA A 46 29.73 -12.33 -35.22
CA ALA A 46 29.36 -10.91 -35.18
C ALA A 46 28.55 -10.55 -33.93
N GLU A 47 27.60 -11.41 -33.56
CA GLU A 47 26.79 -11.24 -32.36
C GLU A 47 27.60 -11.37 -31.06
N VAL A 48 28.52 -12.34 -30.99
CA VAL A 48 29.44 -12.48 -29.85
C VAL A 48 30.32 -11.24 -29.69
N ASN A 49 30.81 -10.67 -30.79
CA ASN A 49 31.59 -9.43 -30.75
C ASN A 49 30.74 -8.25 -30.27
N SER A 50 29.52 -8.11 -30.80
CA SER A 50 28.58 -7.06 -30.37
C SER A 50 28.24 -7.17 -28.87
N LEU A 51 28.05 -8.39 -28.38
CA LEU A 51 27.84 -8.65 -26.97
C LEU A 51 29.06 -8.24 -26.14
N THR A 52 30.26 -8.66 -26.57
CA THR A 52 31.50 -8.37 -25.85
C THR A 52 31.69 -6.87 -25.72
N SER A 53 31.48 -6.10 -26.79
CA SER A 53 31.51 -4.64 -26.75
C SER A 53 30.44 -4.04 -25.83
N SER A 54 29.24 -4.62 -25.79
CA SER A 54 28.18 -4.18 -24.88
C SER A 54 28.56 -4.40 -23.41
N LEU A 55 29.17 -5.54 -23.09
CA LEU A 55 29.68 -5.83 -21.75
C LEU A 55 30.86 -4.92 -21.36
N GLU A 56 31.76 -4.63 -22.31
CA GLU A 56 32.84 -3.67 -22.12
C GLU A 56 32.32 -2.25 -21.89
N GLN A 57 31.24 -1.86 -22.58
CA GLN A 57 30.57 -0.58 -22.35
C GLN A 57 29.96 -0.51 -20.94
N VAL A 58 29.29 -1.56 -20.48
CA VAL A 58 28.77 -1.63 -19.10
C VAL A 58 29.91 -1.55 -18.09
N ARG A 59 30.99 -2.29 -18.32
CA ARG A 59 32.17 -2.31 -17.45
C ARG A 59 32.88 -0.95 -17.38
N SER A 60 33.06 -0.29 -18.52
CA SER A 60 33.73 1.02 -18.60
C SER A 60 32.90 2.15 -17.99
N ASN A 61 31.57 2.00 -17.96
CA ASN A 61 30.65 3.00 -17.40
C ASN A 61 29.98 2.53 -16.10
N ILE A 62 30.60 1.59 -15.39
CA ILE A 62 29.99 0.91 -14.25
C ILE A 62 29.53 1.89 -13.18
N ASP A 63 30.29 2.95 -12.93
CA ASP A 63 29.94 3.99 -11.94
C ASP A 63 28.63 4.72 -12.30
N THR A 64 28.38 4.92 -13.60
CA THR A 64 27.14 5.54 -14.09
C THR A 64 25.96 4.59 -13.91
N TYR A 65 26.14 3.30 -14.19
CA TYR A 65 25.11 2.29 -13.97
C TYR A 65 24.80 2.11 -12.47
N LEU A 66 25.83 2.02 -11.63
CA LEU A 66 25.69 1.95 -10.18
C LEU A 66 24.96 3.17 -9.62
N SER A 67 25.27 4.37 -10.11
CA SER A 67 24.56 5.60 -9.72
C SER A 67 23.08 5.56 -10.11
N LYS A 68 22.76 5.08 -11.32
CA LYS A 68 21.37 4.90 -11.76
C LYS A 68 20.62 3.88 -10.91
N TRP A 69 21.23 2.73 -10.65
CA TRP A 69 20.65 1.68 -9.82
C TRP A 69 20.43 2.16 -8.39
N PHE A 70 21.39 2.91 -7.84
CA PHE A 70 21.26 3.51 -6.51
C PHE A 70 20.06 4.46 -6.43
N ASN A 71 19.90 5.36 -7.42
CA ASN A 71 18.75 6.25 -7.48
C ASN A 71 17.43 5.47 -7.58
N ALA A 72 17.36 4.44 -8.43
CA ALA A 72 16.17 3.60 -8.55
C ALA A 72 15.83 2.86 -7.25
N ILE A 73 16.84 2.40 -6.50
CA ILE A 73 16.65 1.80 -5.17
C ILE A 73 16.11 2.84 -4.19
N SER A 74 16.65 4.07 -4.21
CA SER A 74 16.18 5.16 -3.36
C SER A 74 14.70 5.48 -3.63
N ASP A 75 14.34 5.66 -4.90
CA ASP A 75 12.96 5.96 -5.32
C ASP A 75 11.97 4.85 -4.90
N MET A 76 12.37 3.58 -5.10
CA MET A 76 11.59 2.43 -4.65
C MET A 76 11.43 2.42 -3.12
N CYS A 77 12.49 2.67 -2.37
CA CYS A 77 12.44 2.73 -0.91
C CYS A 77 11.51 3.85 -0.40
N ASP A 78 11.55 5.02 -1.04
CA ASP A 78 10.70 6.14 -0.68
C ASP A 78 9.22 5.88 -1.00
N SER A 79 8.94 5.18 -2.11
CA SER A 79 7.59 4.74 -2.46
C SER A 79 6.99 3.77 -1.43
N VAL A 80 7.83 2.88 -0.88
CA VAL A 80 7.44 1.89 0.13
C VAL A 80 7.32 2.52 1.52
N ARG A 81 8.15 3.52 1.83
CA ARG A 81 8.10 4.26 3.10
C ARG A 81 6.93 5.22 3.18
N THR A 82 6.41 5.69 2.06
CA THR A 82 5.23 6.58 2.04
C THR A 82 4.01 5.75 2.41
N PRO A 83 3.49 5.86 3.64
CA PRO A 83 2.30 5.11 4.01
C PRO A 83 1.15 5.79 3.27
N SER A 84 0.56 5.11 2.27
CA SER A 84 -0.81 5.38 1.84
C SER A 84 -1.76 4.90 2.93
N VAL A 85 -1.60 5.47 4.13
CA VAL A 85 -2.52 5.35 5.23
C VAL A 85 -3.35 6.62 5.12
N PRO A 86 -4.69 6.56 4.99
CA PRO A 86 -5.50 7.77 5.06
C PRO A 86 -5.13 8.45 6.37
N GLN A 87 -4.65 9.71 6.29
CA GLN A 87 -4.33 10.50 7.46
C GLN A 87 -5.48 10.33 8.44
N MET A 88 -5.21 9.71 9.60
CA MET A 88 -6.18 9.74 10.68
C MET A 88 -6.51 11.20 10.87
N CYS A 89 -7.78 11.57 10.63
CA CYS A 89 -8.22 12.94 10.77
C CYS A 89 -7.72 13.44 12.13
N SER A 90 -7.01 14.58 12.12
CA SER A 90 -6.55 15.21 13.35
C SER A 90 -7.69 15.26 14.37
N PRO A 91 -7.41 15.10 15.68
CA PRO A 91 -8.44 15.21 16.71
C PRO A 91 -9.23 16.50 16.51
N GLN A 92 -10.55 16.37 16.37
CA GLN A 92 -11.43 17.49 16.05
C GLN A 92 -11.41 18.50 17.22
N HIS A 93 -10.57 19.54 17.11
CA HIS A 93 -10.39 20.59 18.14
C HIS A 93 -11.56 21.59 18.21
N HIS A 94 -12.55 21.47 17.31
CA HIS A 94 -13.66 22.42 17.17
C HIS A 94 -14.98 21.88 17.71
N ARG A 95 -14.98 21.32 18.92
CA ARG A 95 -16.21 21.27 19.71
C ARG A 95 -15.93 21.89 21.07
N SER A 96 -16.51 23.07 21.29
CA SER A 96 -16.79 23.55 22.63
C SER A 96 -17.72 22.53 23.29
N HIS A 97 -17.16 21.64 24.11
CA HIS A 97 -17.95 20.87 25.04
C HIS A 97 -18.54 21.85 26.05
N THR A 98 -19.80 22.26 25.84
CA THR A 98 -20.55 22.95 26.89
C THR A 98 -20.63 21.99 28.08
N PRO A 99 -20.15 22.36 29.28
CA PRO A 99 -20.12 21.45 30.41
C PRO A 99 -21.54 21.03 30.77
N ALA A 100 -21.86 19.75 30.60
CA ALA A 100 -23.10 19.20 31.14
C ALA A 100 -22.89 18.94 32.63
N SER A 101 -23.69 19.58 33.47
CA SER A 101 -23.57 19.46 34.94
C SER A 101 -23.79 18.04 35.45
N LYS A 102 -24.49 17.19 34.69
CA LYS A 102 -24.75 15.78 35.02
C LYS A 102 -24.50 14.89 33.79
N PRO A 103 -23.90 13.70 33.96
CA PRO A 103 -23.59 12.79 32.84
C PRO A 103 -24.80 12.43 31.96
N PHE A 104 -25.99 12.32 32.55
CA PHE A 104 -27.22 11.97 31.83
C PHE A 104 -27.62 12.98 30.75
N GLU A 105 -27.38 14.27 30.97
CA GLU A 105 -27.74 15.32 30.01
C GLU A 105 -26.86 15.29 28.75
N PHE A 106 -25.63 14.76 28.88
CA PHE A 106 -24.73 14.56 27.74
C PHE A 106 -25.29 13.51 26.77
N TYR A 107 -25.83 12.41 27.31
CA TYR A 107 -26.40 11.33 26.51
C TYR A 107 -27.69 11.73 25.78
N LYS A 108 -28.53 12.59 26.39
CA LYS A 108 -29.75 13.11 25.72
C LYS A 108 -29.44 13.93 24.48
N HIS A 109 -28.38 14.75 24.51
CA HIS A 109 -28.02 15.59 23.38
C HIS A 109 -27.49 14.75 22.20
N ASP A 110 -26.63 13.76 22.48
CA ASP A 110 -26.13 12.88 21.42
C ASP A 110 -27.24 12.01 20.83
N GLN A 111 -28.20 11.55 21.64
CA GLN A 111 -29.39 10.85 21.13
C GLN A 111 -30.23 11.72 20.19
N THR A 112 -30.49 12.99 20.53
CA THR A 112 -31.26 13.88 19.65
C THR A 112 -30.54 14.14 18.32
N LYS A 113 -29.22 14.37 18.35
CA LYS A 113 -28.39 14.51 17.13
C LYS A 113 -28.35 13.24 16.29
N PHE A 114 -28.34 12.08 16.93
CA PHE A 114 -28.38 10.80 16.25
C PHE A 114 -29.73 10.60 15.54
N LEU A 115 -30.84 10.87 16.23
CA LEU A 115 -32.19 10.72 15.69
C LEU A 115 -32.46 11.68 14.52
N THR A 116 -31.92 12.89 14.52
CA THR A 116 -32.07 13.84 13.39
C THR A 116 -31.37 13.43 12.10
N ARG A 117 -30.54 12.37 12.12
CA ARG A 117 -29.85 11.85 10.92
C ARG A 117 -30.67 10.83 10.14
N PHE A 118 -31.74 10.30 10.74
CA PHE A 118 -32.57 9.28 10.13
C PHE A 118 -33.82 9.92 9.54
N SER A 119 -34.35 9.34 8.46
CA SER A 119 -35.63 9.80 7.91
C SER A 119 -36.75 9.60 8.93
N GLU A 120 -37.86 10.32 8.78
CA GLU A 120 -39.02 10.20 9.67
C GLU A 120 -39.48 8.74 9.81
N SER A 121 -39.52 8.00 8.70
CA SER A 121 -39.83 6.57 8.66
C SER A 121 -38.86 5.69 9.47
N GLN A 122 -37.55 5.99 9.45
CA GLN A 122 -36.54 5.25 10.20
C GLN A 122 -36.58 5.58 11.70
N THR A 123 -36.94 6.82 12.03
CA THR A 123 -37.13 7.27 13.41
C THR A 123 -38.32 6.58 14.07
N THR A 124 -39.45 6.48 13.34
CA THR A 124 -40.64 5.73 13.79
C THR A 124 -40.34 4.24 13.97
N ALA A 125 -39.57 3.63 13.07
CA ALA A 125 -39.17 2.22 13.20
C ALA A 125 -38.29 1.95 14.44
N LEU A 126 -37.35 2.85 14.74
CA LEU A 126 -36.50 2.77 15.93
C LEU A 126 -37.32 2.97 17.22
N GLN A 127 -38.27 3.91 17.23
CA GLN A 127 -39.20 4.08 18.36
C GLN A 127 -40.08 2.84 18.56
N GLY A 128 -40.55 2.20 17.48
CA GLY A 128 -41.27 0.94 17.53
C GLY A 128 -40.45 -0.20 18.15
N LEU A 129 -39.20 -0.37 17.72
CA LEU A 129 -38.28 -1.37 18.29
C LEU A 129 -37.98 -1.12 19.78
N TYR A 130 -37.85 0.14 20.17
CA TYR A 130 -37.64 0.52 21.57
C TYR A 130 -38.87 0.21 22.44
N LEU A 131 -40.08 0.53 21.96
CA LEU A 131 -41.33 0.23 22.64
C LEU A 131 -41.55 -1.28 22.77
N ILE A 132 -41.31 -2.06 21.71
CA ILE A 132 -41.41 -3.52 21.73
C ILE A 132 -40.44 -4.11 22.76
N SER A 133 -39.20 -3.64 22.79
CA SER A 133 -38.19 -4.10 23.75
C SER A 133 -38.57 -3.73 25.19
N SER A 134 -39.13 -2.54 25.41
CA SER A 134 -39.58 -2.09 26.74
C SER A 134 -40.79 -2.88 27.25
N VAL A 135 -41.70 -3.27 26.35
CA VAL A 135 -42.87 -4.10 26.67
C VAL A 135 -42.48 -5.57 26.88
N LEU A 136 -41.49 -6.08 26.14
CA LEU A 136 -40.95 -7.43 26.35
C LEU A 136 -40.26 -7.54 27.72
N VAL A 137 -39.40 -6.59 28.06
CA VAL A 137 -38.69 -6.55 29.36
C VAL A 137 -39.66 -6.42 30.55
N THR A 138 -40.84 -5.82 30.36
CA THR A 138 -41.85 -5.71 31.42
C THR A 138 -42.81 -6.90 31.48
N LYS A 139 -42.79 -7.81 30.50
CA LYS A 139 -43.63 -9.02 30.48
C LYS A 139 -42.93 -10.30 30.94
N ASP A 140 -41.62 -10.28 31.20
CA ASP A 140 -40.89 -11.38 31.86
C ASP A 140 -41.08 -11.36 33.39
N LEU A 141 -42.33 -11.23 33.84
CA LEU A 141 -42.76 -11.43 35.22
C LEU A 141 -43.89 -12.48 35.22
N TYR A 142 -43.50 -13.74 35.10
CA TYR A 142 -44.19 -14.87 35.73
C TYR A 142 -43.17 -15.97 36.04
#